data_AF-A0A212F967-F1
#
_entry.id   AF-A0A212F967-F1
#
_cell.length_a   1.000
_cell.length_b   1.000
_cell.length_c   1.000
_cell.angle_alpha   90.00
_cell.angle_beta   90.00
_cell.angle_gamma   90.00
#
_symmetry.space_group_name_H-M   'P 1'
#
loop_
_entity.id
_entity.type
_entity.pdbx_description
1 polymer ?
#
loop_
_entity_poly.entity_id
_entity_poly.type
_entity_poly.pdbx_seq_one_letter_code
_entity_poly.pdbx_strand_id
1 'polypeptide(L)'
;MGRKIPAKKHRGVKDPLIQQARRLQSLKGKINAPPKDPDEQPVPRSLTQLFAFQNKNQDLVKKKEKKNCSTNASIKTSAGGNPISKLKQLPGETGRGFSLRINSAIRALNEPTDHLDYPMLQEEDREDGRGAFMEDWRERRRQKKKKRDGNQQQEPRLGRVQRLAVKKQERKKAKEEASRPELVYERVSFGEVTHAPPALPPPRHGKTTGGAQRPGRRQLLLTGILTGAAGAAGGGAEIREKERREQARLDVVAAYRTIKKQKRLEANKTRTRGKKVDS
;
A
#
# COMPACT_ATOMS: atom_id res chain seq x y z
N MET A 1 -14.42 -17.46 26.25
CA MET A 1 -14.96 -17.84 24.92
C MET A 1 -14.90 -16.63 23.99
N GLY A 2 -13.84 -16.48 23.20
CA GLY A 2 -13.66 -15.29 22.34
C GLY A 2 -14.60 -15.29 21.13
N ARG A 3 -15.32 -14.19 20.90
CA ARG A 3 -16.20 -14.01 19.73
C ARG A 3 -15.36 -13.90 18.45
N LYS A 4 -15.63 -14.73 17.44
CA LYS A 4 -14.98 -14.67 16.12
C LYS A 4 -15.41 -13.40 15.37
N ILE A 5 -14.46 -12.59 14.93
CA ILE A 5 -14.72 -11.42 14.07
C ILE A 5 -14.94 -11.91 12.63
N PRO A 6 -16.07 -11.58 11.99
CA PRO A 6 -16.33 -12.01 10.63
C PRO A 6 -15.36 -11.35 9.64
N ALA A 7 -14.81 -12.15 8.73
CA ALA A 7 -13.91 -11.66 7.70
C ALA A 7 -14.64 -10.76 6.67
N LYS A 8 -13.94 -9.73 6.19
CA LYS A 8 -14.44 -8.83 5.15
C LYS A 8 -14.63 -9.61 3.86
N LYS A 9 -15.87 -9.71 3.37
CA LYS A 9 -16.16 -10.31 2.06
C LYS A 9 -15.61 -9.39 0.96
N HIS A 10 -14.72 -9.92 0.11
CA HIS A 10 -14.30 -9.23 -1.10
C HIS A 10 -15.47 -9.23 -2.08
N ARG A 11 -16.07 -8.06 -2.33
CA ARG A 11 -17.05 -7.93 -3.41
C ARG A 11 -16.30 -8.08 -4.73
N GLY A 12 -16.67 -9.08 -5.52
CA GLY A 12 -16.20 -9.24 -6.89
C GLY A 12 -16.58 -8.02 -7.74
N VAL A 13 -16.10 -8.02 -8.99
CA VAL A 13 -16.54 -7.02 -9.98
C VAL A 13 -18.06 -7.16 -10.11
N LYS A 14 -18.79 -6.08 -9.77
CA LYS A 14 -20.25 -6.10 -9.66
C LYS A 14 -20.92 -6.41 -11.01
N ASP A 15 -20.39 -5.85 -12.09
CA ASP A 15 -20.81 -6.10 -13.48
C ASP A 15 -19.61 -6.01 -14.44
N PRO A 16 -19.23 -7.09 -15.15
CA PRO A 16 -18.03 -7.11 -16.00
C PRO A 16 -18.17 -6.20 -17.24
N LEU A 17 -19.35 -6.13 -17.84
CA LEU A 17 -19.62 -5.31 -19.02
C LEU A 17 -19.52 -3.81 -18.70
N ILE A 18 -20.05 -3.38 -17.55
CA ILE A 18 -19.94 -1.99 -17.11
C ILE A 18 -18.48 -1.63 -16.80
N GLN A 19 -17.72 -2.56 -16.21
CA GLN A 19 -16.30 -2.35 -15.95
C GLN A 19 -15.51 -2.23 -17.27
N GLN A 20 -15.80 -3.06 -18.26
CA GLN A 20 -15.21 -2.98 -19.60
C GLN A 20 -15.58 -1.67 -20.30
N ALA A 21 -16.85 -1.27 -20.29
CA ALA A 21 -17.31 -0.01 -20.88
C ALA A 21 -16.61 1.20 -20.24
N ARG A 22 -16.51 1.24 -18.91
CA ARG A 22 -15.76 2.29 -18.19
C ARG A 22 -14.28 2.28 -18.56
N ARG A 23 -13.67 1.10 -18.68
CA ARG A 23 -12.27 0.96 -19.08
C ARG A 23 -12.06 1.50 -20.49
N LEU A 24 -12.89 1.12 -21.45
CA LEU A 24 -12.82 1.59 -22.84
C LEU A 24 -13.03 3.11 -22.95
N GLN A 25 -14.02 3.66 -22.23
CA GLN A 25 -14.22 5.11 -22.16
C GLN A 25 -12.99 5.84 -21.62
N SER A 26 -12.36 5.30 -20.57
CA SER A 26 -11.14 5.91 -19.99
C SER A 26 -9.91 5.84 -20.89
N LEU A 27 -9.85 4.84 -21.80
CA LEU A 27 -8.75 4.64 -22.73
C LEU A 27 -8.90 5.49 -23.99
N LYS A 28 -10.14 5.81 -24.41
CA LYS A 28 -10.46 6.57 -25.63
C LYS A 28 -9.73 7.91 -25.74
N GLY A 29 -9.40 8.57 -24.62
CA GLY A 29 -8.69 9.85 -24.61
C GLY A 29 -7.21 9.78 -24.20
N LYS A 30 -6.63 8.58 -24.03
CA LYS A 30 -5.26 8.41 -23.49
C LYS A 30 -4.27 7.83 -24.49
N ILE A 31 -4.73 7.13 -25.52
CA ILE A 31 -3.86 6.46 -26.49
C ILE A 31 -3.83 7.30 -27.76
N ASN A 32 -2.69 7.93 -28.03
CA ASN A 32 -2.37 8.65 -29.28
C ASN A 32 -3.49 9.53 -29.84
N ALA A 33 -4.34 10.09 -28.97
CA ALA A 33 -5.30 11.10 -29.39
C ALA A 33 -4.51 12.39 -29.62
N PRO A 34 -4.71 13.09 -30.75
CA PRO A 34 -4.14 14.41 -30.92
C PRO A 34 -4.61 15.33 -29.79
N PRO A 35 -3.82 16.36 -29.42
CA PRO A 35 -4.28 17.41 -28.51
C PRO A 35 -5.65 17.92 -28.96
N LYS A 36 -6.54 18.19 -27.99
CA LYS A 36 -7.93 18.55 -28.27
C LYS A 36 -8.03 19.89 -29.02
N ASP A 37 -7.11 20.79 -28.71
CA ASP A 37 -6.95 22.10 -29.32
C ASP A 37 -5.46 22.24 -29.70
N PRO A 38 -5.11 22.54 -30.96
CA PRO A 38 -3.72 22.60 -31.43
C PRO A 38 -2.98 23.84 -30.93
N ASP A 39 -3.71 24.93 -30.64
CA ASP A 39 -3.15 26.22 -30.25
C ASP A 39 -3.10 26.42 -28.73
N GLU A 40 -3.91 25.69 -27.97
CA GLU A 40 -3.93 25.75 -26.52
C GLU A 40 -3.04 24.67 -25.91
N GLN A 41 -1.88 25.08 -25.38
CA GLN A 41 -1.06 24.18 -24.57
C GLN A 41 -1.62 24.09 -23.14
N PRO A 42 -2.06 22.91 -22.67
CA PRO A 42 -2.63 22.79 -21.34
C PRO A 42 -1.56 23.08 -20.27
N VAL A 43 -1.89 24.00 -19.37
CA VAL A 43 -1.04 24.34 -18.24
C VAL A 43 -0.86 23.12 -17.32
N PRO A 44 0.37 22.81 -16.86
CA PRO A 44 0.61 21.67 -15.97
C PRO A 44 -0.20 21.74 -14.67
N ARG A 45 -0.73 20.59 -14.22
CA ARG A 45 -1.57 20.51 -13.00
C ARG A 45 -0.88 21.01 -11.74
N SER A 46 0.43 20.84 -11.63
CA SER A 46 1.22 21.37 -10.51
C SER A 46 1.13 22.89 -10.42
N LEU A 47 1.20 23.57 -11.57
CA LEU A 47 1.07 25.02 -11.66
C LEU A 47 -0.38 25.44 -11.34
N THR A 48 -1.38 24.75 -11.89
CA THR A 48 -2.79 25.00 -11.56
C THR A 48 -3.07 24.85 -10.06
N GLN A 49 -2.44 23.87 -9.39
CA GLN A 49 -2.60 23.66 -7.95
C GLN A 49 -2.06 24.81 -7.09
N LEU A 50 -1.01 25.50 -7.54
CA LEU A 50 -0.47 26.66 -6.82
C LEU A 50 -1.46 27.83 -6.84
N PHE A 51 -2.11 28.09 -7.99
CA PHE A 51 -3.11 29.16 -8.13
C PHE A 51 -4.51 28.78 -7.65
N ALA A 52 -4.80 27.50 -7.47
CA ALA A 52 -6.10 27.02 -7.02
C ALA A 52 -6.51 27.57 -5.64
N PHE A 53 -5.59 28.09 -4.83
CA PHE A 53 -5.92 28.73 -3.55
C PHE A 53 -6.36 30.18 -3.70
N GLN A 54 -5.92 30.88 -4.75
CA GLN A 54 -6.28 32.27 -5.01
C GLN A 54 -7.71 32.39 -5.55
N ASN A 55 -8.12 31.46 -6.42
CA ASN A 55 -9.43 31.48 -7.08
C ASN A 55 -10.59 30.97 -6.20
N LYS A 56 -10.31 30.22 -5.12
CA LYS A 56 -11.33 29.71 -4.19
C LYS A 56 -12.15 30.81 -3.51
N ASN A 57 -11.60 32.01 -3.37
CA ASN A 57 -12.31 33.14 -2.77
C ASN A 57 -13.32 33.80 -3.73
N GLN A 58 -13.14 33.64 -5.05
CA GLN A 58 -14.04 34.22 -6.06
C GLN A 58 -15.20 33.27 -6.43
N ASP A 59 -14.97 31.96 -6.44
CA ASP A 59 -15.96 30.96 -6.85
C ASP A 59 -17.06 30.68 -5.81
N LEU A 60 -16.88 31.11 -4.56
CA LEU A 60 -17.90 31.01 -3.51
C LEU A 60 -19.09 31.95 -3.74
N VAL A 61 -18.97 32.94 -4.63
CA VAL A 61 -20.02 33.93 -4.91
C VAL A 61 -21.04 33.44 -5.95
N LYS A 62 -20.77 32.36 -6.70
CA LYS A 62 -21.62 31.90 -7.82
C LYS A 62 -22.27 30.52 -7.63
N LYS A 63 -22.40 30.01 -6.41
CA LYS A 63 -23.13 28.75 -6.18
C LYS A 63 -24.64 28.98 -6.19
N LYS A 64 -25.22 28.70 -7.36
CA LYS A 64 -26.65 28.62 -7.66
C LYS A 64 -27.45 27.91 -6.55
N GLU A 65 -28.53 28.58 -6.16
CA GLU A 65 -29.58 28.09 -5.27
C GLU A 65 -30.10 26.73 -5.73
N LYS A 66 -29.99 25.73 -4.86
CA LYS A 66 -30.78 24.50 -5.00
C LYS A 66 -32.07 24.69 -4.22
N LYS A 67 -33.21 24.61 -4.93
CA LYS A 67 -34.54 24.51 -4.34
C LYS A 67 -34.59 23.27 -3.43
N ASN A 68 -34.73 23.48 -2.12
CA ASN A 68 -35.05 22.42 -1.18
C ASN A 68 -36.57 22.32 -1.05
N CYS A 69 -37.11 21.12 -1.30
CA CYS A 69 -38.46 20.77 -0.84
C CYS A 69 -38.47 20.70 0.69
N SER A 70 -39.51 21.30 1.25
CA SER A 70 -39.88 21.33 2.66
C SER A 70 -40.18 19.94 3.23
N THR A 71 -39.83 19.72 4.49
CA THR A 71 -40.79 19.46 5.59
C THR A 71 -40.03 19.27 6.89
N ASN A 72 -40.13 20.24 7.80
CA ASN A 72 -40.58 20.08 9.18
C ASN A 72 -40.11 21.27 10.01
N ALA A 73 -41.10 21.95 10.59
CA ALA A 73 -40.97 23.13 11.37
C ALA A 73 -40.51 22.80 12.79
N SER A 74 -39.46 23.48 13.27
CA SER A 74 -39.54 24.15 14.58
C SER A 74 -38.41 25.18 14.73
N ILE A 75 -38.80 26.29 15.37
CA ILE A 75 -37.98 27.39 15.90
C ILE A 75 -37.31 28.31 14.86
N LYS A 76 -38.13 29.23 14.36
CA LYS A 76 -37.69 30.51 13.81
C LYS A 76 -37.11 31.35 14.95
N THR A 77 -35.80 31.25 15.22
CA THR A 77 -35.08 32.40 15.78
C THR A 77 -34.90 33.41 14.64
N SER A 78 -35.23 34.65 14.93
CA SER A 78 -35.30 35.73 13.98
C SER A 78 -33.96 35.96 13.25
N ALA A 79 -34.05 36.02 11.92
CA ALA A 79 -33.09 36.64 11.00
C ALA A 79 -31.64 36.10 11.04
N GLY A 80 -31.40 35.02 10.27
CA GLY A 80 -30.39 34.89 9.20
C GLY A 80 -28.95 35.39 9.35
N GLY A 81 -28.51 35.84 10.53
CA GLY A 81 -27.17 36.38 10.75
C GLY A 81 -26.36 35.48 11.67
N ASN A 82 -25.09 35.24 11.32
CA ASN A 82 -24.14 34.52 12.17
C ASN A 82 -24.15 35.14 13.58
N PRO A 83 -24.39 34.38 14.67
CA PRO A 83 -24.48 34.92 16.04
C PRO A 83 -23.21 35.64 16.48
N ILE A 84 -22.07 35.27 15.87
CA ILE A 84 -20.77 35.92 16.06
C ILE A 84 -20.78 37.38 15.61
N SER A 85 -21.53 37.73 14.55
CA SER A 85 -21.58 39.09 14.01
C SER A 85 -22.27 40.10 14.94
N LYS A 86 -23.08 39.61 15.88
CA LYS A 86 -23.81 40.44 16.85
C LYS A 86 -23.06 40.59 18.19
N LEU A 87 -21.97 39.86 18.40
CA LEU A 87 -21.18 39.92 19.62
C LEU A 87 -20.42 41.25 19.70
N LYS A 88 -20.74 42.07 20.70
CA LYS A 88 -19.98 43.27 21.09
C LYS A 88 -19.29 43.01 22.43
N GLN A 89 -18.13 43.64 22.61
CA GLN A 89 -17.43 43.62 23.90
C GLN A 89 -18.30 44.29 24.95
N LEU A 90 -18.45 43.64 26.10
CA LEU A 90 -19.25 44.19 27.20
C LEU A 90 -18.41 45.21 27.99
N PRO A 91 -19.03 46.23 28.62
CA PRO A 91 -18.30 47.15 29.49
C PRO A 91 -17.67 46.36 30.65
N GLY A 92 -16.35 46.50 30.82
CA GLY A 92 -15.58 45.78 31.85
C GLY A 92 -15.06 44.39 31.46
N GLU A 93 -15.35 43.91 30.25
CA GLU A 93 -14.81 42.64 29.78
C GLU A 93 -13.36 42.80 29.27
N THR A 94 -12.46 41.93 29.71
CA THR A 94 -11.10 41.86 29.15
C THR A 94 -11.14 41.36 27.70
N GLY A 95 -10.19 41.77 26.86
CA GLY A 95 -10.13 41.26 25.47
C GLY A 95 -10.03 39.73 25.36
N ARG A 96 -9.49 39.09 26.41
CA ARG A 96 -9.49 37.62 26.54
C ARG A 96 -10.89 37.05 26.80
N GLY A 97 -11.71 37.70 27.63
CA GLY A 97 -13.10 37.32 27.85
C GLY A 97 -13.91 37.37 26.55
N PHE A 98 -13.73 38.43 25.78
CA PHE A 98 -14.44 38.62 24.51
C PHE A 98 -14.08 37.52 23.50
N SER A 99 -12.79 37.21 23.36
CA SER A 99 -12.34 36.15 22.45
C SER A 99 -12.81 34.76 22.87
N LEU A 100 -12.91 34.46 24.17
CA LEU A 100 -13.51 33.21 24.66
C LEU A 100 -15.00 33.11 24.28
N ARG A 101 -15.74 34.21 24.35
CA ARG A 101 -17.14 34.28 23.94
C ARG A 101 -17.33 34.07 22.43
N ILE A 102 -16.45 34.63 21.62
CA ILE A 102 -16.43 34.38 20.17
C ILE A 102 -16.18 32.89 19.91
N ASN A 103 -15.18 32.31 20.57
CA ASN A 103 -14.82 30.91 20.38
C ASN A 103 -15.92 29.95 20.85
N SER A 104 -16.63 30.26 21.95
CA SER A 104 -17.77 29.45 22.38
C SER A 104 -18.93 29.55 21.40
N ALA A 105 -19.22 30.73 20.86
CA ALA A 105 -20.24 30.91 19.82
C ALA A 105 -19.88 30.15 18.53
N ILE A 106 -18.60 30.13 18.12
CA ILE A 106 -18.12 29.33 16.98
C ILE A 106 -18.33 27.83 17.24
N ARG A 107 -18.02 27.35 18.46
CA ARG A 107 -18.23 25.94 18.81
C ARG A 107 -19.70 25.57 18.78
N ALA A 108 -20.57 26.40 19.35
CA ALA A 108 -22.01 26.18 19.33
C ALA A 108 -22.61 26.15 17.90
N LEU A 109 -22.02 26.89 16.96
CA LEU A 109 -22.41 26.81 15.54
C LEU A 109 -21.92 25.54 14.85
N ASN A 110 -20.71 25.08 15.18
CA ASN A 110 -20.07 23.93 14.54
C ASN A 110 -20.52 22.59 15.14
N GLU A 111 -20.99 22.59 16.38
CA GLU A 111 -21.54 21.45 17.10
C GLU A 111 -23.06 21.66 17.29
N PRO A 112 -23.88 21.59 16.21
CA PRO A 112 -25.32 21.68 16.35
C PRO A 112 -25.80 20.41 17.07
N THR A 113 -25.98 20.51 18.38
CA THR A 113 -26.80 19.59 19.19
C THR A 113 -26.44 18.10 19.10
N ASP A 114 -25.30 17.70 19.67
CA ASP A 114 -25.07 16.30 20.10
C ASP A 114 -25.79 15.98 21.44
N HIS A 115 -26.58 16.92 21.98
CA HIS A 115 -27.22 16.81 23.30
C HIS A 115 -28.73 16.51 23.27
N LEU A 116 -29.34 16.24 22.10
CA LEU A 116 -30.78 15.93 22.02
C LEU A 116 -31.14 14.48 22.40
N ASP A 117 -30.18 13.57 22.54
CA ASP A 117 -30.44 12.16 22.84
C ASP A 117 -30.27 11.75 24.31
N TYR A 118 -29.90 12.68 25.20
CA TYR A 118 -29.86 12.40 26.63
C TYR A 118 -30.88 13.26 27.37
N PRO A 119 -31.98 12.67 27.90
CA PRO A 119 -32.84 13.37 28.82
C PRO A 119 -31.99 13.73 30.05
N MET A 120 -31.67 15.01 30.17
CA MET A 120 -31.19 15.55 31.43
C MET A 120 -32.36 15.43 32.41
N LEU A 121 -32.27 14.44 33.31
CA LEU A 121 -32.95 14.47 34.59
C LEU A 121 -32.56 15.78 35.26
N GLN A 122 -33.44 16.76 35.12
CA GLN A 122 -33.42 17.97 35.90
C GLN A 122 -34.44 17.75 36.99
N GLU A 123 -33.92 17.74 38.23
CA GLU A 123 -34.65 17.77 39.50
C GLU A 123 -35.28 16.38 39.82
N GLU A 124 -35.11 15.77 40.98
CA GLU A 124 -34.97 16.28 42.34
C GLU A 124 -34.13 15.29 43.18
N ASP A 125 -33.77 15.72 44.39
CA ASP A 125 -33.17 14.97 45.51
C ASP A 125 -31.63 14.95 45.68
N ARG A 126 -31.19 15.86 46.57
CA ARG A 126 -30.39 15.62 47.78
C ARG A 126 -28.92 15.22 47.60
N GLU A 127 -28.04 16.18 47.91
CA GLU A 127 -26.85 16.01 48.76
C GLU A 127 -26.61 14.54 49.17
N ASP A 128 -25.91 13.73 48.38
CA ASP A 128 -24.59 13.22 48.75
C ASP A 128 -23.92 12.39 47.63
N GLY A 129 -24.61 12.13 46.51
CA GLY A 129 -24.10 11.23 45.46
C GLY A 129 -23.10 11.86 44.48
N ARG A 130 -23.25 13.15 44.14
CA ARG A 130 -22.39 13.81 43.14
C ARG A 130 -20.97 14.07 43.65
N GLY A 131 -20.81 14.35 44.95
CA GLY A 131 -19.50 14.53 45.59
C GLY A 131 -18.68 13.26 45.54
N ALA A 132 -19.27 12.14 45.98
CA ALA A 132 -18.66 10.81 45.95
C ALA A 132 -18.28 10.38 44.52
N PHE A 133 -19.14 10.58 43.52
CA PHE A 133 -18.81 10.30 42.12
C PHE A 133 -17.64 11.16 41.61
N MET A 134 -17.57 12.43 42.03
CA MET A 134 -16.49 13.32 41.64
C MET A 134 -15.17 12.96 42.32
N GLU A 135 -15.22 12.50 43.57
CA GLU A 135 -14.07 12.00 44.33
C GLU A 135 -13.55 10.68 43.77
N ASP A 136 -14.42 9.72 43.48
CA ASP A 136 -14.08 8.48 42.78
C ASP A 136 -13.43 8.75 41.42
N TRP A 137 -13.92 9.76 40.71
CA TRP A 137 -13.35 10.15 39.42
C TRP A 137 -11.98 10.85 39.57
N ARG A 138 -11.80 11.67 40.61
CA ARG A 138 -10.50 12.26 40.96
C ARG A 138 -9.51 11.19 41.41
N GLU A 139 -9.96 10.19 42.16
CA GLU A 139 -9.14 9.08 42.65
C GLU A 139 -8.72 8.15 41.51
N ARG A 140 -9.64 7.77 40.61
CA ARG A 140 -9.32 7.06 39.35
C ARG A 140 -8.31 7.81 38.50
N ARG A 141 -8.41 9.15 38.43
CA ARG A 141 -7.41 9.98 37.72
C ARG A 141 -6.06 9.99 38.43
N ARG A 142 -6.02 10.06 39.75
CA ARG A 142 -4.77 9.98 40.55
C ARG A 142 -4.11 8.62 40.39
N GLN A 143 -4.85 7.52 40.43
CA GLN A 143 -4.31 6.17 40.19
C GLN A 143 -3.79 5.99 38.76
N LYS A 144 -4.47 6.54 37.74
CA LYS A 144 -3.96 6.55 36.35
C LYS A 144 -2.67 7.36 36.19
N LYS A 145 -2.52 8.47 36.91
CA LYS A 145 -1.27 9.25 36.92
C LYS A 145 -0.14 8.48 37.60
N LYS A 146 -0.37 7.91 38.79
CA LYS A 146 0.61 7.04 39.48
C LYS A 146 1.05 5.84 38.63
N LYS A 147 0.15 5.22 37.83
CA LYS A 147 0.52 4.15 36.88
C LYS A 147 1.32 4.64 35.67
N ARG A 148 1.20 5.90 35.28
CA ARG A 148 2.02 6.52 34.22
C ARG A 148 3.39 6.92 34.73
N ASP A 149 3.46 7.45 35.95
CA ASP A 149 4.70 7.91 36.57
C ASP A 149 5.52 6.75 37.16
N GLY A 150 4.87 5.69 37.64
CA GLY A 150 5.54 4.47 38.14
C GLY A 150 6.14 3.56 37.05
N ASN A 151 6.01 3.92 35.77
CA ASN A 151 6.57 3.14 34.66
C ASN A 151 7.78 3.82 33.99
N GLN A 152 8.38 4.83 34.64
CA GLN A 152 9.53 5.59 34.13
C GLN A 152 10.84 4.78 34.07
N GLN A 153 10.87 3.53 34.53
CA GLN A 153 12.02 2.62 34.39
C GLN A 153 11.87 1.58 33.27
N GLN A 154 10.75 1.54 32.53
CA GLN A 154 10.67 0.72 31.33
C GLN A 154 11.09 1.54 30.12
N GLU A 155 12.10 1.06 29.41
CA GLU A 155 12.57 1.66 28.16
C GLU A 155 11.38 2.08 27.28
N PRO A 156 11.46 3.27 26.65
CA PRO A 156 10.36 3.80 25.85
C PRO A 156 9.99 2.80 24.77
N ARG A 157 8.83 2.14 24.94
CA ARG A 157 8.34 1.14 23.98
C ARG A 157 8.19 1.84 22.63
N LEU A 158 9.12 1.55 21.71
CA LEU A 158 9.10 2.11 20.36
C LEU A 158 7.73 1.86 19.72
N GLY A 159 7.13 2.93 19.20
CA GLY A 159 5.85 2.87 18.51
C GLY A 159 5.93 1.96 17.28
N ARG A 160 4.77 1.48 16.80
CA ARG A 160 4.70 0.57 15.63
C ARG A 160 5.44 1.12 14.41
N VAL A 161 5.36 2.43 14.18
CA VAL A 161 6.03 3.11 13.05
C VAL A 161 7.55 3.11 13.24
N GLN A 162 8.04 3.37 14.45
CA GLN A 162 9.47 3.34 14.77
C GLN A 162 10.04 1.92 14.63
N ARG A 163 9.32 0.90 15.11
CA ARG A 163 9.72 -0.52 14.91
C ARG A 163 9.81 -0.90 13.44
N LEU A 164 8.90 -0.42 12.60
CA LEU A 164 8.94 -0.66 11.15
C LEU A 164 10.11 0.07 10.48
N ALA A 165 10.45 1.29 10.95
CA ALA A 165 11.59 2.05 10.45
C ALA A 165 12.92 1.34 10.77
N VAL A 166 13.11 0.91 12.03
CA VAL A 166 14.28 0.14 12.47
C VAL A 166 14.41 -1.16 11.66
N LYS A 167 13.33 -1.93 11.55
CA LYS A 167 13.31 -3.18 10.75
C LYS A 167 13.64 -2.94 9.27
N LYS A 168 13.23 -1.81 8.71
CA LYS A 168 13.56 -1.44 7.32
C LYS A 168 15.02 -1.05 7.18
N GLN A 169 15.61 -0.39 8.17
CA GLN A 169 17.03 -0.05 8.21
C GLN A 169 17.90 -1.30 8.35
N GLU A 170 17.57 -2.21 9.25
CA GLU A 170 18.26 -3.50 9.41
C GLU A 170 18.25 -4.32 8.11
N ARG A 171 17.08 -4.41 7.47
CA ARG A 171 16.96 -5.09 6.15
C ARG A 171 17.78 -4.43 5.05
N LYS A 172 18.02 -3.12 5.11
CA LYS A 172 18.89 -2.43 4.16
C LYS A 172 20.35 -2.75 4.45
N LYS A 173 20.77 -2.65 5.72
CA LYS A 173 22.14 -2.99 6.15
C LYS A 173 22.52 -4.42 5.81
N ALA A 174 21.65 -5.40 6.13
CA ALA A 174 21.89 -6.80 5.81
C ALA A 174 21.99 -7.07 4.29
N LYS A 175 21.25 -6.33 3.46
CA LYS A 175 21.37 -6.41 1.99
C LYS A 175 22.66 -5.80 1.48
N GLU A 176 23.09 -4.69 2.08
CA GLU A 176 24.31 -4.01 1.70
C GLU A 176 25.54 -4.86 2.05
N GLU A 177 25.56 -5.44 3.25
CA GLU A 177 26.59 -6.36 3.71
C GLU A 177 26.65 -7.63 2.85
N ALA A 178 25.51 -8.24 2.53
CA ALA A 178 25.45 -9.37 1.60
C ALA A 178 25.82 -9.02 0.15
N SER A 179 25.79 -7.73 -0.22
CA SER A 179 26.11 -7.27 -1.59
C SER A 179 27.55 -6.84 -1.78
N ARG A 180 28.35 -6.80 -0.71
CA ARG A 180 29.79 -6.52 -0.74
C ARG A 180 30.55 -7.84 -0.61
N PRO A 181 30.66 -8.66 -1.66
CA PRO A 181 31.67 -9.71 -1.67
C PRO A 181 33.04 -9.04 -1.53
N GLU A 182 33.87 -9.57 -0.66
CA GLU A 182 35.24 -9.11 -0.46
C GLU A 182 35.97 -9.15 -1.81
N LEU A 183 36.53 -8.00 -2.24
CA LEU A 183 37.26 -7.93 -3.51
C LEU A 183 38.57 -8.71 -3.37
N VAL A 184 38.58 -9.94 -3.88
CA VAL A 184 39.80 -10.75 -4.01
C VAL A 184 40.46 -10.41 -5.34
N TYR A 185 41.67 -9.88 -5.29
CA TYR A 185 42.48 -9.60 -6.47
C TYR A 185 43.42 -10.78 -6.72
N GLU A 186 43.43 -11.28 -7.95
CA GLU A 186 44.40 -12.25 -8.42
C GLU A 186 45.58 -11.49 -9.05
N ARG A 187 46.79 -11.70 -8.53
CA ARG A 187 48.01 -11.04 -9.03
C ARG A 187 48.67 -11.94 -10.07
N VAL A 188 48.45 -11.64 -11.35
CA VAL A 188 49.02 -12.38 -12.48
C VAL A 188 50.35 -11.74 -12.89
N SER A 189 51.38 -12.56 -13.12
CA SER A 189 52.70 -12.08 -13.52
C SER A 189 52.76 -11.79 -15.03
N PHE A 190 53.62 -10.86 -15.45
CA PHE A 190 53.75 -10.48 -16.85
C PHE A 190 54.38 -11.64 -17.65
N GLY A 191 53.67 -12.17 -18.63
CA GLY A 191 54.11 -13.30 -19.46
C GLY A 191 53.38 -14.62 -19.21
N GLU A 192 52.47 -14.68 -18.23
CA GLU A 192 51.65 -15.86 -17.96
C GLU A 192 50.50 -15.97 -18.99
N VAL A 193 50.44 -17.09 -19.72
CA VAL A 193 49.38 -17.34 -20.72
C VAL A 193 48.14 -17.85 -19.99
N THR A 194 47.13 -17.00 -19.83
CA THR A 194 45.85 -17.37 -19.21
C THR A 194 45.03 -18.25 -20.15
N HIS A 195 44.50 -19.36 -19.62
CA HIS A 195 43.79 -20.37 -20.42
C HIS A 195 42.47 -19.86 -21.04
N ALA A 196 41.84 -18.86 -20.42
CA ALA A 196 40.66 -18.16 -20.92
C ALA A 196 40.51 -16.80 -20.21
N PRO A 197 39.97 -15.76 -20.87
CA PRO A 197 39.70 -14.48 -20.23
C PRO A 197 38.65 -14.62 -19.11
N PRO A 198 38.70 -13.77 -18.07
CA PRO A 198 37.71 -13.79 -17.00
C PRO A 198 36.30 -13.52 -17.56
N ALA A 199 35.34 -14.35 -17.14
CA ALA A 199 33.96 -14.21 -17.58
C ALA A 199 33.33 -12.94 -16.97
N LEU A 200 33.10 -11.93 -17.81
CA LEU A 200 32.44 -10.69 -17.38
C LEU A 200 30.97 -10.97 -17.04
N PRO A 201 30.48 -10.58 -15.84
CA PRO A 201 29.08 -10.69 -15.53
C PRO A 201 28.27 -9.78 -16.48
N PRO A 202 27.11 -10.23 -16.97
CA PRO A 202 26.28 -9.44 -17.86
C PRO A 202 25.81 -8.16 -17.15
N PRO A 203 25.65 -7.05 -17.90
CA PRO A 203 25.30 -5.76 -17.32
C PRO A 203 24.01 -5.87 -16.51
N ARG A 204 23.99 -5.19 -15.34
CA ARG A 204 22.86 -5.21 -14.38
C ARG A 204 21.50 -4.87 -15.01
N HIS A 205 21.49 -4.20 -16.16
CA HIS A 205 20.29 -3.80 -16.90
C HIS A 205 20.05 -4.56 -18.22
N GLY A 206 20.80 -5.64 -18.50
CA GLY A 206 20.75 -6.37 -19.78
C GLY A 206 19.99 -7.69 -19.78
N LYS A 207 19.45 -8.15 -18.65
CA LYS A 207 18.72 -9.42 -18.55
C LYS A 207 17.23 -9.19 -18.36
N THR A 208 16.48 -9.14 -19.46
CA THR A 208 15.02 -9.34 -19.43
C THR A 208 14.65 -10.53 -20.30
N THR A 209 14.78 -11.74 -19.76
CA THR A 209 14.13 -12.95 -20.28
C THR A 209 12.61 -12.95 -20.05
N GLY A 210 12.03 -11.89 -19.48
CA GLY A 210 10.59 -11.78 -19.20
C GLY A 210 10.07 -10.34 -19.06
N GLY A 211 10.70 -9.36 -19.73
CA GLY A 211 10.28 -7.96 -19.72
C GLY A 211 10.18 -7.40 -21.14
N ALA A 212 9.11 -6.62 -21.38
CA ALA A 212 8.64 -6.01 -22.63
C ALA A 212 9.50 -6.21 -23.89
N GLN A 213 8.89 -6.79 -24.93
CA GLN A 213 9.55 -7.05 -26.21
C GLN A 213 10.10 -5.75 -26.82
N ARG A 214 11.39 -5.79 -27.17
CA ARG A 214 12.01 -4.75 -27.99
C ARG A 214 11.26 -4.61 -29.32
N PRO A 215 11.01 -3.38 -29.81
CA PRO A 215 10.45 -3.18 -31.14
C PRO A 215 11.43 -3.77 -32.17
N GLY A 216 11.02 -4.84 -32.85
CA GLY A 216 11.88 -5.64 -33.76
C GLY A 216 11.90 -7.14 -33.45
N ARG A 217 11.41 -7.57 -32.28
CA ARG A 217 11.22 -9.00 -31.94
C ARG A 217 9.77 -9.48 -32.07
N ARG A 218 8.96 -8.83 -32.90
CA ARG A 218 7.64 -9.35 -33.24
C ARG A 218 7.83 -10.66 -33.98
N GLN A 219 7.27 -11.75 -33.46
CA GLN A 219 7.23 -13.01 -34.18
C GLN A 219 6.53 -12.76 -35.51
N LEU A 220 7.22 -13.07 -36.62
CA LEU A 220 6.66 -12.92 -37.96
C LEU A 220 5.41 -13.79 -38.06
N LEU A 221 4.38 -13.32 -38.74
CA LEU A 221 3.08 -14.01 -38.86
C LEU A 221 3.27 -15.49 -39.27
N LEU A 222 4.19 -15.74 -40.18
CA LEU A 222 4.54 -17.09 -40.66
C LEU A 222 5.11 -17.99 -39.55
N THR A 223 5.92 -17.44 -38.65
CA THR A 223 6.46 -18.19 -37.51
C THR A 223 5.36 -18.60 -36.54
N GLY A 224 4.37 -17.75 -36.29
CA GLY A 224 3.22 -18.09 -35.43
C GLY A 224 2.30 -19.17 -36.03
N ILE A 225 2.21 -19.26 -37.36
CA ILE A 225 1.44 -20.31 -38.05
C ILE A 225 2.20 -21.65 -37.99
N LEU A 226 3.51 -21.62 -38.24
CA LEU A 226 4.36 -22.82 -38.21
C LEU A 226 4.57 -23.37 -36.79
N THR A 227 4.61 -22.52 -35.76
CA THR A 227 4.72 -22.97 -34.36
C THR A 227 3.38 -23.32 -33.73
N GLY A 228 2.28 -23.24 -34.49
CA GLY A 228 0.92 -23.39 -33.98
C GLY A 228 0.52 -22.19 -33.13
N ALA A 229 -0.61 -21.59 -33.47
CA ALA A 229 -1.19 -20.48 -32.71
C ALA A 229 -1.67 -20.93 -31.32
N ALA A 230 -0.73 -21.10 -30.40
CA ALA A 230 -0.95 -21.15 -28.95
C ALA A 230 -0.46 -19.82 -28.35
N GLY A 231 -1.16 -18.74 -28.66
CA GLY A 231 -0.77 -17.42 -28.20
C GLY A 231 -1.95 -16.48 -28.08
N ALA A 232 -2.72 -16.59 -26.98
CA ALA A 232 -3.40 -15.46 -26.33
C ALA A 232 -4.32 -15.82 -25.14
N ALA A 233 -4.49 -17.09 -24.76
CA ALA A 233 -5.33 -17.46 -23.61
C ALA A 233 -4.66 -18.53 -22.74
N GLY A 234 -4.05 -18.10 -21.62
CA GLY A 234 -3.75 -19.00 -20.50
C GLY A 234 -2.27 -19.22 -20.20
N GLY A 235 -1.56 -18.19 -19.73
CA GLY A 235 -0.21 -18.34 -19.18
C GLY A 235 -0.10 -19.34 -18.01
N GLY A 236 -1.22 -19.79 -17.42
CA GLY A 236 -1.23 -20.87 -16.42
C GLY A 236 -1.15 -22.30 -17.00
N ALA A 237 -1.58 -22.51 -18.25
CA ALA A 237 -1.50 -23.81 -18.91
C ALA A 237 -0.08 -24.10 -19.39
N GLU A 238 0.61 -23.09 -19.96
CA GLU A 238 2.02 -23.20 -20.34
C GLU A 238 2.94 -23.47 -19.14
N ILE A 239 2.67 -22.87 -17.98
CA ILE A 239 3.46 -23.12 -16.76
C ILE A 239 3.31 -24.58 -16.32
N ARG A 240 2.08 -25.10 -16.27
CA ARG A 240 1.82 -26.51 -15.91
C ARG A 240 2.41 -27.49 -16.91
N GLU A 241 2.36 -27.16 -18.20
CA GLU A 241 2.96 -28.00 -19.24
C GLU A 241 4.49 -27.98 -19.15
N LYS A 242 5.08 -26.82 -18.84
CA LYS A 242 6.52 -26.69 -18.59
C LYS A 242 6.95 -27.50 -17.37
N GLU A 243 6.20 -27.45 -16.28
CA GLU A 243 6.44 -28.28 -15.09
C GLU A 243 6.36 -29.78 -15.42
N ARG A 244 5.38 -30.21 -16.22
CA ARG A 244 5.26 -31.60 -16.67
C ARG A 244 6.45 -32.03 -17.54
N ARG A 245 6.93 -31.15 -18.42
CA ARG A 245 8.13 -31.40 -19.25
C ARG A 245 9.42 -31.45 -18.41
N GLU A 246 9.53 -30.61 -17.39
CA GLU A 246 10.65 -30.63 -16.46
C GLU A 246 10.66 -31.91 -15.62
N GLN A 247 9.51 -32.36 -15.12
CA GLN A 247 9.38 -33.66 -14.43
C GLN A 247 9.77 -34.83 -15.34
N ALA A 248 9.25 -34.87 -16.57
CA ALA A 248 9.61 -35.92 -17.53
C ALA A 248 11.12 -35.94 -17.83
N ARG A 249 11.76 -34.76 -17.92
CA ARG A 249 13.21 -34.66 -18.09
C ARG A 249 13.96 -35.21 -16.89
N LEU A 250 13.52 -34.92 -15.67
CA LEU A 250 14.13 -35.43 -14.44
C LEU A 250 14.02 -36.96 -14.34
N ASP A 251 12.86 -37.53 -14.69
CA ASP A 251 12.63 -38.96 -14.70
C ASP A 251 13.55 -39.68 -15.69
N VAL A 252 13.69 -39.14 -16.91
CA VAL A 252 14.63 -39.68 -17.91
C VAL A 252 16.08 -39.62 -17.40
N VAL A 253 16.47 -38.51 -16.76
CA VAL A 253 17.83 -38.38 -16.19
C VAL A 253 18.05 -39.35 -15.04
N ALA A 254 17.05 -39.57 -14.18
CA ALA A 254 17.12 -40.53 -13.08
C ALA A 254 17.26 -41.97 -13.63
N ALA A 255 16.43 -42.35 -14.60
CA ALA A 255 16.52 -43.65 -15.27
C ALA A 255 17.86 -43.85 -15.97
N TYR A 256 18.40 -42.82 -16.62
CA TYR A 256 19.72 -42.90 -17.23
C TYR A 256 20.83 -43.11 -16.19
N ARG A 257 20.73 -42.45 -15.02
CA ARG A 257 21.69 -42.64 -13.92
C ARG A 257 21.63 -44.05 -13.34
N THR A 258 20.44 -44.64 -13.20
CA THR A 258 20.30 -46.02 -12.72
C THR A 258 20.90 -47.01 -13.72
N ILE A 259 20.60 -46.87 -15.01
CA ILE A 259 21.19 -47.69 -16.09
C ILE A 259 22.72 -47.56 -16.07
N LYS A 260 23.26 -46.35 -15.94
CA LYS A 260 24.72 -46.14 -15.88
C LYS A 260 25.36 -46.78 -14.64
N LYS A 261 24.66 -46.77 -13.50
CA LYS A 261 25.11 -47.44 -12.26
C LYS A 261 25.13 -48.95 -12.42
N GLN A 262 24.10 -49.53 -13.03
CA GLN A 262 24.03 -50.97 -13.34
C GLN A 262 25.18 -51.38 -14.27
N LYS A 263 25.41 -50.65 -15.37
CA LYS A 263 26.54 -50.91 -16.28
C LYS A 263 27.90 -50.87 -15.57
N ARG A 264 28.09 -49.97 -14.61
CA ARG A 264 29.32 -49.93 -13.78
C ARG A 264 29.46 -51.14 -12.86
N LEU A 265 28.37 -51.58 -12.24
CA LEU A 265 28.37 -52.78 -11.39
C LEU A 265 28.63 -54.05 -12.19
N GLU A 266 28.04 -54.17 -13.37
CA GLU A 266 28.30 -55.28 -14.30
C GLU A 266 29.75 -55.29 -14.75
N ALA A 267 30.31 -54.14 -15.15
CA ALA A 267 31.72 -54.01 -15.50
C ALA A 267 32.67 -54.34 -14.34
N ASN A 268 32.29 -54.00 -13.10
CA ASN A 268 33.06 -54.40 -11.92
C ASN A 268 32.94 -55.90 -11.63
N LYS A 269 31.76 -56.50 -11.84
CA LYS A 269 31.52 -57.94 -11.65
C LYS A 269 32.26 -58.80 -12.68
N THR A 270 32.38 -58.34 -13.92
CA THR A 270 33.19 -59.03 -14.94
C THR A 270 34.68 -58.94 -14.61
N ARG A 271 35.15 -57.78 -14.13
CA ARG A 271 36.54 -57.60 -13.65
C ARG A 271 36.90 -58.51 -12.48
N THR A 272 36.00 -58.71 -11.52
CA THR A 272 36.28 -59.59 -10.37
C THR A 272 36.18 -61.08 -10.70
N ARG A 273 35.37 -61.47 -11.69
CA ARG A 273 35.29 -62.86 -12.18
C ARG A 273 36.53 -63.28 -12.98
N GLY A 274 37.10 -62.39 -13.80
CA GLY A 274 38.35 -62.67 -14.54
C GLY A 274 39.54 -62.91 -13.60
N LYS A 275 39.57 -62.26 -12.44
CA LYS A 275 40.66 -62.39 -11.46
C LYS A 275 40.63 -63.69 -10.63
N LYS A 276 39.61 -64.54 -10.80
CA LYS A 276 39.42 -65.79 -10.06
C LYS A 276 39.74 -67.06 -10.86
N VAL A 277 40.14 -66.90 -12.13
CA VAL A 277 40.51 -68.01 -13.03
C VAL A 277 42.03 -68.14 -13.15
N ASP A 278 42.80 -67.12 -12.74
CA ASP A 278 44.27 -67.07 -12.81
C ASP A 278 44.96 -67.34 -11.46
N SER A 279 44.28 -68.02 -10.54
CA SER A 279 44.80 -68.45 -9.22
C SER A 279 44.32 -69.85 -8.91
#